data_AF-A0A818ZIY3-F1
#
_entry.id   AF-A0A818ZIY3-F1
#
_cell.length_a   1.000
_cell.length_b   1.000
_cell.length_c   1.000
_cell.angle_alpha   90.00
_cell.angle_beta   90.00
_cell.angle_gamma   90.00
#
_symmetry.space_group_name_H-M   'P 1'
#
loop_
_entity.id
_entity.type
_entity.pdbx_description
1 polymer ?
#
loop_
_entity_poly.entity_id
_entity_poly.type
_entity_poly.pdbx_seq_one_letter_code
_entity_poly.pdbx_strand_id
1 'polypeptide(L)'
;MGSHVLWVMFILISVQVVQTLSAFSDIPPPPIRPDRFHSREELKRYLQLVHEYYAIIGRPRFGRSLIEQRSSLRDRRLFNFFDINGDKSITFDEFQKQFAND
;
A
#
# COMPACT_ATOMS: atom_id res chain seq x y z
N MET A 1 -40.75 37.13 13.17
CA MET A 1 -39.58 36.62 13.93
C MET A 1 -39.00 35.34 13.35
N GLY A 2 -39.79 34.33 12.96
CA GLY A 2 -39.25 33.05 12.46
C GLY A 2 -38.47 33.10 11.12
N SER A 3 -38.87 33.96 10.17
CA SER A 3 -38.23 34.04 8.84
C SER A 3 -36.78 34.53 8.86
N HIS A 4 -36.46 35.50 9.72
CA HIS A 4 -35.10 36.03 9.87
C HIS A 4 -34.17 35.01 10.54
N VAL A 5 -34.68 34.20 11.47
CA VAL A 5 -33.90 33.14 12.12
C VAL A 5 -33.52 32.06 11.12
N LEU A 6 -34.46 31.65 10.25
CA LEU A 6 -34.19 30.68 9.20
C LEU A 6 -33.15 31.19 8.19
N TRP A 7 -33.21 32.47 7.82
CA TRP A 7 -32.22 33.09 6.95
C TRP A 7 -30.82 33.12 7.57
N VAL A 8 -30.71 33.48 8.85
CA VAL A 8 -29.43 33.49 9.58
C VAL A 8 -28.87 32.07 9.70
N MET A 9 -29.71 31.08 10.02
CA MET A 9 -29.28 29.68 10.08
C MET A 9 -28.80 29.17 8.71
N PHE A 10 -29.50 29.51 7.62
CA PHE A 10 -29.10 29.14 6.26
C PHE A 10 -27.73 29.73 5.88
N ILE A 11 -27.50 31.01 6.21
CA ILE A 11 -26.21 31.67 5.98
C ILE A 11 -25.10 30.97 6.78
N LEU A 12 -25.33 30.70 8.07
CA LEU A 12 -24.34 30.01 8.91
C LEU A 12 -24.01 28.60 8.39
N ILE A 13 -25.01 27.85 7.93
CA ILE A 13 -24.80 26.52 7.33
C ILE A 13 -24.02 26.65 6.02
N SER A 14 -24.37 27.60 5.15
CA SER A 14 -23.63 27.81 3.90
C SER A 14 -22.17 28.16 4.12
N VAL A 15 -21.87 29.00 5.12
CA VAL A 15 -20.49 29.36 5.49
C VAL A 15 -19.73 28.13 5.99
N GLN A 16 -20.34 27.31 6.85
CA GLN A 16 -19.74 26.05 7.33
C GLN A 16 -19.49 25.04 6.20
N VAL A 17 -20.41 24.93 5.24
CA VAL A 17 -20.24 24.04 4.07
C VAL A 17 -19.12 24.52 3.15
N VAL A 18 -19.01 25.82 2.89
CA VAL A 18 -17.92 26.37 2.07
C VAL A 18 -16.56 26.16 2.73
N GLN A 19 -16.45 26.41 4.04
CA GLN A 19 -15.21 26.20 4.81
C GLN A 19 -14.75 24.75 4.81
N THR A 20 -15.68 23.81 4.97
CA THR A 20 -15.35 22.37 4.94
C THR A 20 -14.94 21.92 3.54
N LEU A 21 -15.63 22.36 2.48
CA LEU A 21 -15.26 22.02 1.10
C LEU A 21 -13.88 22.56 0.70
N SER A 22 -13.50 23.77 1.14
CA SER A 22 -12.15 24.32 0.89
C SER A 22 -11.04 23.54 1.59
N ALA A 23 -11.32 22.90 2.74
CA ALA A 23 -10.32 22.10 3.44
C ALA A 23 -10.06 20.74 2.77
N PHE A 24 -10.98 20.25 1.93
CA PHE A 24 -10.81 18.98 1.22
C PHE A 24 -9.98 19.08 -0.06
N SER A 25 -9.73 20.29 -0.60
CA SER A 25 -8.96 20.46 -1.84
C SER A 25 -7.44 20.42 -1.65
N ASP A 26 -6.94 20.44 -0.42
CA ASP A 26 -5.49 20.51 -0.12
C ASP A 26 -4.82 19.13 0.02
N ILE A 27 -5.40 18.08 -0.57
CA ILE A 27 -4.75 16.77 -0.58
C ILE A 27 -3.49 16.87 -1.46
N PRO A 28 -2.28 16.69 -0.90
CA PRO A 28 -1.06 16.77 -1.69
C PRO A 28 -1.04 15.66 -2.74
N PRO A 29 -0.51 15.91 -3.95
CA PRO A 29 -0.38 14.88 -4.97
C PRO A 29 0.54 13.74 -4.49
N PRO A 30 0.35 12.51 -5.02
CA PRO A 30 1.21 11.38 -4.66
C PRO A 30 2.67 11.70 -4.95
N PRO A 31 3.60 11.32 -4.05
CA PRO A 31 5.02 11.51 -4.29
C PRO A 31 5.45 10.72 -5.53
N ILE A 32 6.17 11.39 -6.43
CA ILE A 32 6.71 10.78 -7.65
C ILE A 32 7.72 9.71 -7.26
N ARG A 33 7.55 8.49 -7.78
CA ARG A 33 8.53 7.42 -7.59
C ARG A 33 9.79 7.74 -8.42
N PRO A 34 10.96 7.93 -7.79
CA PRO A 34 12.21 8.07 -8.54
C PRO A 34 12.61 6.74 -9.18
N ASP A 35 13.31 6.80 -10.31
CA ASP A 35 13.76 5.60 -11.03
C ASP A 35 14.83 4.84 -10.23
N ARG A 36 15.71 5.58 -9.53
CA ARG A 36 16.73 5.04 -8.62
C ARG A 36 16.98 6.00 -7.45
N PHE A 37 17.42 5.45 -6.33
CA PHE A 37 17.92 6.23 -5.19
C PHE A 37 19.44 6.23 -5.24
N HIS A 38 20.05 7.41 -5.24
CA HIS A 38 21.50 7.58 -5.30
C HIS A 38 22.14 7.74 -3.92
N SER A 39 21.33 8.05 -2.89
CA SER A 39 21.79 8.14 -1.50
C SER A 39 20.78 7.61 -0.49
N ARG A 40 21.26 7.27 0.70
CA ARG A 40 20.43 6.82 1.83
C ARG A 40 19.47 7.91 2.31
N GLU A 41 19.91 9.17 2.25
CA GLU A 41 19.14 10.34 2.65
C GLU A 41 17.95 10.57 1.71
N GLU A 42 18.15 10.33 0.42
CA GLU A 42 17.11 10.42 -0.61
C GLU A 42 16.01 9.37 -0.36
N LEU A 43 16.42 8.14 -0.06
CA LEU A 43 15.49 7.08 0.33
C LEU A 43 14.71 7.46 1.59
N LYS A 44 15.38 7.96 2.63
CA LYS A 44 14.74 8.38 3.88
C LYS A 44 13.71 9.49 3.63
N ARG A 45 14.07 10.49 2.81
CA ARG A 45 13.17 11.59 2.44
C ARG A 45 11.95 11.10 1.68
N TYR A 46 12.15 10.20 0.71
CA TYR A 46 11.05 9.61 -0.04
C TYR A 46 10.11 8.80 0.86
N LEU A 47 10.64 8.00 1.79
CA LEU A 47 9.83 7.26 2.76
C LEU A 47 9.01 8.17 3.67
N GLN A 48 9.56 9.32 4.08
CA GLN A 48 8.83 10.33 4.84
C GLN A 48 7.66 10.91 4.05
N LEU A 49 7.88 11.27 2.77
CA LEU A 49 6.83 11.79 1.89
C LEU A 49 5.72 10.77 1.65
N VAL A 50 6.07 9.51 1.46
CA VAL A 50 5.10 8.41 1.32
C VAL A 50 4.29 8.24 2.61
N HIS A 51 4.94 8.27 3.77
CA HIS A 51 4.25 8.17 5.05
C HIS A 51 3.23 9.30 5.25
N GLU A 52 3.64 10.54 4.98
CA GLU A 52 2.80 11.73 5.12
C GLU A 52 1.59 11.69 4.17
N TYR A 53 1.81 11.34 2.91
CA TYR A 53 0.75 11.20 1.92
C TYR A 53 -0.34 10.18 2.34
N TYR A 54 0.07 8.99 2.79
CA TYR A 54 -0.88 7.94 3.19
C TYR A 54 -1.42 8.10 4.62
N ALA A 55 -0.81 8.94 5.45
CA ALA A 55 -1.40 9.33 6.73
C ALA A 55 -2.70 10.12 6.51
N ILE A 56 -2.76 10.92 5.44
CA ILE A 56 -3.92 11.75 5.07
C ILE A 56 -4.98 10.94 4.30
N ILE A 57 -4.57 10.17 3.29
CA ILE A 57 -5.50 9.49 2.36
C ILE A 57 -6.02 8.15 2.91
N GLY A 58 -5.46 7.68 4.03
CA GLY A 58 -5.82 6.41 4.66
C GLY A 58 -4.80 5.32 4.38
N ARG A 59 -4.75 4.34 5.30
CA ARG A 59 -3.68 3.33 5.39
C ARG A 59 -3.40 2.71 4.01
N PRO A 60 -2.13 2.62 3.59
CA PRO A 60 -1.78 1.94 2.36
C PRO A 60 -2.33 0.51 2.40
N ARG A 61 -3.18 0.13 1.44
CA ARG A 61 -3.64 -1.27 1.30
C ARG A 61 -2.57 -2.09 0.57
N PHE A 62 -1.39 -2.18 1.18
CA PHE A 62 -0.40 -3.16 0.77
C PHE A 62 -0.96 -4.55 1.14
N GLY A 63 -1.21 -5.40 0.15
CA GLY A 63 -1.62 -6.79 0.44
C GLY A 63 -2.64 -7.44 -0.51
N ARG A 64 -3.13 -6.75 -1.55
CA ARG A 64 -3.84 -7.44 -2.65
C ARG A 64 -3.08 -7.27 -3.94
N SER A 65 -1.86 -7.79 -3.96
CA SER A 65 -1.11 -7.86 -5.21
C SER A 65 -1.76 -8.93 -6.10
N LEU A 66 -1.80 -8.68 -7.40
CA LEU A 66 -2.11 -9.62 -8.49
C LEU A 66 -1.16 -10.85 -8.53
N ILE A 67 -0.46 -11.13 -7.43
CA ILE A 67 0.47 -12.23 -7.20
C ILE A 67 -0.27 -13.50 -6.80
N GLU A 68 -1.50 -13.43 -6.26
CA GLU A 68 -2.20 -14.62 -5.73
C GLU A 68 -2.45 -15.71 -6.79
N GLN A 69 -2.55 -15.34 -8.08
CA GLN A 69 -2.67 -16.31 -9.17
C GLN A 69 -1.33 -16.83 -9.72
N ARG A 70 -0.25 -16.02 -9.67
CA ARG A 70 1.07 -16.41 -10.19
C ARG A 70 1.98 -17.07 -9.14
N SER A 71 1.77 -16.78 -7.85
CA SER A 71 2.47 -17.42 -6.75
C SER A 71 2.10 -18.90 -6.67
N SER A 72 0.81 -19.25 -6.76
CA SER A 72 0.38 -20.65 -6.65
C SER A 72 1.07 -21.61 -7.64
N LEU A 73 1.39 -21.15 -8.86
CA LEU A 73 2.06 -21.95 -9.89
C LEU A 73 3.59 -21.93 -9.80
N ARG A 74 4.20 -20.88 -9.23
CA ARG A 74 5.64 -20.85 -8.93
C ARG A 74 5.93 -21.60 -7.64
N ASP A 75 5.14 -21.39 -6.61
CA ASP A 75 5.24 -22.04 -5.31
C ASP A 75 5.07 -23.55 -5.47
N ARG A 76 4.10 -24.02 -6.27
CA ARG A 76 3.98 -25.45 -6.60
C ARG A 76 5.18 -26.01 -7.36
N ARG A 77 5.78 -25.24 -8.26
CA ARG A 77 6.94 -25.70 -9.04
C ARG A 77 8.21 -25.78 -8.19
N LEU A 78 8.45 -24.78 -7.36
CA LEU A 78 9.57 -24.78 -6.42
C LEU A 78 9.40 -25.87 -5.37
N PHE A 79 8.16 -26.06 -4.88
CA PHE A 79 7.86 -27.11 -3.93
C PHE A 79 8.13 -28.51 -4.53
N ASN A 80 7.60 -28.78 -5.73
CA ASN A 80 7.84 -30.05 -6.44
C ASN A 80 9.31 -30.25 -6.87
N PHE A 81 10.10 -29.18 -6.93
CA PHE A 81 11.53 -29.27 -7.27
C PHE A 81 12.36 -29.79 -6.09
N PHE A 82 12.00 -29.41 -4.86
CA PHE A 82 12.69 -29.87 -3.66
C PHE A 82 12.05 -31.10 -3.02
N ASP A 83 10.76 -31.35 -3.26
CA ASP A 83 10.06 -32.56 -2.80
C ASP A 83 10.41 -33.74 -3.72
N ILE A 84 11.56 -34.36 -3.45
CA ILE A 84 12.12 -35.46 -4.25
C ILE A 84 11.30 -36.75 -4.06
N ASN A 85 10.73 -36.96 -2.88
CA ASN A 85 10.01 -38.19 -2.53
C ASN A 85 8.48 -38.11 -2.77
N GLY A 86 7.93 -36.91 -3.00
CA GLY A 86 6.52 -36.64 -3.29
C GLY A 86 5.61 -36.65 -2.06
N ASP A 87 6.15 -36.55 -0.85
CA ASP A 87 5.40 -36.63 0.41
C ASP A 87 4.69 -35.32 0.79
N LYS A 88 4.82 -34.29 -0.03
CA LYS A 88 4.27 -32.95 0.18
C LYS A 88 4.88 -32.23 1.37
N SER A 89 6.09 -32.59 1.75
CA SER A 89 6.95 -31.87 2.67
C SER A 89 8.34 -31.70 2.05
N ILE A 90 9.15 -30.78 2.61
CA ILE A 90 10.55 -30.63 2.21
C ILE A 90 11.35 -30.79 3.49
N THR A 91 12.12 -31.87 3.56
CA THR A 91 13.05 -32.11 4.65
C THR A 91 14.40 -31.43 4.38
N PHE A 92 15.20 -31.24 5.43
CA PHE A 92 16.53 -30.65 5.29
C PHE A 92 17.44 -31.50 4.38
N ASP A 93 17.32 -32.82 4.44
CA ASP A 93 18.10 -33.75 3.62
C ASP A 93 17.76 -33.62 2.13
N GLU A 94 16.48 -33.45 1.79
CA GLU A 94 16.03 -33.24 0.41
C GLU A 94 16.51 -31.90 -0.14
N PHE A 95 16.47 -30.86 0.67
CA PHE A 95 17.04 -29.57 0.33
C PHE A 95 18.54 -29.70 0.02
N GLN A 96 19.31 -30.39 0.88
CA GLN A 96 20.75 -30.57 0.66
C GLN A 96 21.09 -31.39 -0.59
N LYS A 97 20.34 -32.47 -0.86
CA LYS A 97 20.56 -33.32 -2.05
C LYS A 97 20.45 -32.54 -3.35
N GLN A 98 19.59 -31.53 -3.40
CA GLN A 98 19.41 -30.72 -4.60
C GLN A 98 20.62 -29.81 -4.90
N PHE A 99 21.34 -29.36 -3.89
CA PHE A 99 22.54 -28.51 -4.04
C PHE A 99 23.86 -29.31 -4.02
N ALA A 100 23.80 -30.62 -3.79
CA ALA A 100 24.96 -31.51 -3.79
C ALA A 100 25.23 -32.15 -5.17
N ASN A 101 24.37 -31.90 -6.16
CA ASN A 101 24.48 -32.41 -7.54
C ASN A 101 24.96 -31.36 -8.56
N ASP A 102 25.32 -30.15 -8.11
CA ASP A 102 26.00 -29.09 -8.88
C ASP A 102 27.48 -29.01 -8.49
#